data_AF-A0A660SEP6-F1
#
_entry.id   AF-A0A660SEP6-F1
#
_cell.length_a   1.000
_cell.length_b   1.000
_cell.length_c   1.000
_cell.angle_alpha   90.00
_cell.angle_beta   90.00
_cell.angle_gamma   90.00
#
_symmetry.space_group_name_H-M   'P 1'
#
loop_
_entity.id
_entity.type
_entity.pdbx_description
1 polymer ?
#
loop_
_entity_poly.entity_id
_entity_poly.type
_entity_poly.pdbx_seq_one_letter_code
_entity_poly.pdbx_strand_id
1 'polypeptide(L)'
;PVVSAFDNGEKEVKAWPRWPETSAVGLAVPRPPGGSQLLNLLRETKGRAIAVTEQEIKEAVNTVARSEGILLSPEGGVAFAALKILTEEGWIRRGERVVIINTASGMLCHRGER
;
A
#
# COMPACT_ATOMS: atom_id res chain seq x y z
N PRO A 1 -9.37 2.60 -5.18
CA PRO A 1 -10.11 2.14 -6.39
C PRO A 1 -9.35 1.12 -7.25
N VAL A 2 -8.00 1.16 -7.29
CA VAL A 2 -7.19 0.26 -8.13
C VAL A 2 -7.37 -1.21 -7.78
N VAL A 3 -7.26 -1.57 -6.48
CA VAL A 3 -7.39 -2.96 -6.02
C VAL A 3 -8.72 -3.56 -6.45
N SER A 4 -9.83 -2.86 -6.18
CA SER A 4 -11.17 -3.29 -6.61
C SER A 4 -11.27 -3.50 -8.12
N ALA A 5 -10.71 -2.59 -8.93
CA ALA A 5 -10.74 -2.74 -10.39
C ALA A 5 -9.86 -3.92 -10.86
N PHE A 6 -8.73 -4.17 -10.18
CA PHE A 6 -7.86 -5.30 -10.47
C PHE A 6 -8.55 -6.64 -10.18
N ASP A 7 -9.15 -6.77 -8.99
CA ASP A 7 -9.83 -7.99 -8.53
C ASP A 7 -11.06 -8.32 -9.39
N ASN A 8 -11.78 -7.29 -9.84
CA ASN A 8 -12.94 -7.45 -10.74
C ASN A 8 -12.55 -7.70 -12.21
N GLY A 9 -11.25 -7.73 -12.55
CA GLY A 9 -10.80 -7.89 -13.93
C GLY A 9 -11.15 -6.71 -14.86
N GLU A 10 -11.37 -5.52 -14.30
CA GLU A 10 -11.77 -4.33 -15.05
C GLU A 10 -10.61 -3.78 -15.91
N LYS A 11 -10.93 -3.20 -17.06
CA LYS A 11 -9.91 -2.55 -17.92
C LYS A 11 -9.57 -1.13 -17.49
N GLU A 12 -10.45 -0.50 -16.71
CA GLU A 12 -10.34 0.88 -16.28
C GLU A 12 -10.58 1.01 -14.79
N VAL A 13 -9.90 1.97 -14.16
CA VAL A 13 -10.12 2.30 -12.74
C VAL A 13 -11.25 3.32 -12.64
N LYS A 14 -12.42 2.87 -12.19
CA LYS A 14 -13.53 3.78 -11.88
C LYS A 14 -13.19 4.60 -10.64
N ALA A 15 -13.47 5.89 -10.71
CA ALA A 15 -13.24 6.79 -9.59
C ALA A 15 -14.14 6.43 -8.42
N TRP A 16 -13.61 6.52 -7.21
CA TRP A 16 -14.46 6.48 -6.04
C TRP A 16 -15.29 7.77 -5.93
N PRO A 17 -16.56 7.67 -5.48
CA PRO A 17 -17.47 8.81 -5.41
C PRO A 17 -17.12 9.79 -4.28
N ARG A 18 -16.33 9.35 -3.31
CA ARG A 18 -15.89 10.15 -2.16
C ARG A 18 -14.38 10.10 -2.02
N TRP A 19 -13.84 11.11 -1.36
CA TRP A 19 -12.44 11.12 -0.96
C TRP A 19 -12.17 10.00 0.06
N PRO A 20 -11.08 9.22 -0.11
CA PRO A 20 -10.69 8.22 0.87
C PRO A 20 -10.31 8.89 2.19
N GLU A 21 -10.78 8.34 3.29
CA GLU A 21 -10.31 8.68 4.62
C GLU A 21 -9.24 7.64 5.01
N THR A 22 -7.98 8.09 5.10
CA THR A 22 -6.84 7.24 5.42
C THR A 22 -5.69 8.08 5.95
N SER A 23 -4.90 7.51 6.86
CA SER A 23 -3.62 8.09 7.31
C SER A 23 -2.56 8.11 6.20
N ALA A 24 -2.67 7.25 5.19
CA ALA A 24 -1.83 7.22 4.00
C ALA A 24 -2.30 8.22 2.94
N VAL A 25 -2.24 9.51 3.29
CA VAL A 25 -2.77 10.62 2.47
C VAL A 25 -2.20 10.68 1.05
N GLY A 26 -0.96 10.23 0.84
CA GLY A 26 -0.34 10.14 -0.49
C GLY A 26 -1.00 9.10 -1.40
N LEU A 27 -1.75 8.15 -0.83
CA LEU A 27 -2.54 7.14 -1.55
C LEU A 27 -4.03 7.49 -1.63
N ALA A 28 -4.47 8.58 -0.99
CA ALA A 28 -5.85 9.03 -0.93
C ALA A 28 -6.31 9.69 -2.26
N VAL A 29 -6.21 8.95 -3.37
CA VAL A 29 -6.51 9.43 -4.72
C VAL A 29 -7.76 8.72 -5.25
N PRO A 30 -8.94 9.39 -5.28
CA PRO A 30 -10.18 8.76 -5.76
C PRO A 30 -10.12 8.31 -7.22
N ARG A 31 -9.36 9.02 -8.06
CA ARG A 31 -9.11 8.71 -9.47
C ARG A 31 -7.61 8.80 -9.76
N PRO A 32 -6.84 7.71 -9.56
CA PRO A 32 -5.40 7.73 -9.80
C PRO A 32 -5.08 8.03 -11.28
N PRO A 33 -4.17 8.99 -11.56
CA PRO A 33 -3.72 9.23 -12.93
C PRO A 33 -3.05 7.97 -13.47
N GLY A 34 -3.37 7.60 -14.71
CA GLY A 34 -2.80 6.41 -15.33
C GLY A 34 -3.32 5.07 -14.78
N GLY A 35 -4.49 5.05 -14.12
CA GLY A 35 -5.03 3.83 -13.50
C GLY A 35 -5.15 2.64 -14.45
N SER A 36 -5.57 2.86 -15.71
CA SER A 36 -5.65 1.78 -16.71
C SER A 36 -4.27 1.25 -17.10
N GLN A 37 -3.27 2.11 -17.25
CA GLN A 37 -1.88 1.71 -17.49
C GLN A 37 -1.32 0.89 -16.32
N LEU A 38 -1.64 1.28 -15.09
CA LEU A 38 -1.25 0.53 -13.89
C LEU A 38 -1.87 -0.87 -13.87
N LEU A 39 -3.16 -1.00 -14.21
CA LEU A 39 -3.82 -2.31 -14.29
C LEU A 39 -3.20 -3.22 -15.35
N ASN A 40 -2.82 -2.67 -16.51
CA ASN A 40 -2.12 -3.41 -17.55
C ASN A 40 -0.75 -3.86 -17.08
N LEU A 41 0.04 -2.97 -16.49
CA LEU A 41 1.36 -3.27 -15.96
C LEU A 41 1.30 -4.41 -14.93
N LEU A 42 0.36 -4.33 -13.97
CA LEU A 42 0.17 -5.38 -12.97
C LEU A 42 -0.10 -6.76 -13.61
N ARG A 43 -0.86 -6.81 -14.70
CA ARG A 43 -1.15 -8.08 -15.41
C ARG A 43 0.05 -8.58 -16.20
N GLU A 44 0.70 -7.70 -16.94
CA GLU A 44 1.88 -8.01 -17.75
C GLU A 44 3.03 -8.54 -16.89
N THR A 45 3.26 -7.93 -15.73
CA THR A 45 4.30 -8.36 -14.79
C THR A 45 3.86 -9.50 -13.88
N LYS A 46 2.63 -10.02 -14.03
CA LYS A 46 2.01 -11.00 -13.12
C LYS A 46 2.09 -10.56 -11.64
N GLY A 47 1.95 -9.26 -11.42
CA GLY A 47 1.94 -8.63 -10.10
C GLY A 47 0.60 -8.79 -9.38
N ARG A 48 0.51 -8.16 -8.20
CA ARG A 48 -0.68 -8.16 -7.35
C ARG A 48 -1.02 -6.74 -6.90
N ALA A 49 -2.30 -6.49 -6.66
CA ALA A 49 -2.78 -5.28 -5.98
C ALA A 49 -3.38 -5.71 -4.64
N ILE A 50 -2.98 -5.05 -3.55
CA ILE A 50 -3.40 -5.39 -2.19
C ILE A 50 -3.98 -4.16 -1.52
N ALA A 51 -5.14 -4.32 -0.88
CA ALA A 51 -5.68 -3.34 0.04
C ALA A 51 -5.35 -3.76 1.47
N VAL A 52 -5.09 -2.79 2.33
CA VAL A 52 -4.86 -2.97 3.77
C VAL A 52 -5.75 -1.99 4.54
N THR A 53 -5.99 -2.30 5.80
CA THR A 53 -6.78 -1.51 6.74
C THR A 53 -5.92 -0.48 7.47
N GLU A 54 -6.54 0.58 8.00
CA GLU A 54 -5.84 1.58 8.84
C GLU A 54 -5.14 0.95 10.05
N GLN A 55 -5.73 -0.10 10.62
CA GLN A 55 -5.15 -0.81 11.75
C GLN A 55 -3.87 -1.55 11.33
N GLU A 56 -3.86 -2.22 10.18
CA GLU A 56 -2.67 -2.88 9.65
C GLU A 56 -1.56 -1.88 9.31
N ILE A 57 -1.91 -0.68 8.81
CA ILE A 57 -0.94 0.40 8.58
C ILE A 57 -0.28 0.80 9.90
N LYS A 58 -1.09 1.06 10.94
CA LYS A 58 -0.59 1.45 12.26
C LYS A 58 0.29 0.37 12.88
N GLU A 59 -0.12 -0.89 12.79
CA GLU A 59 0.66 -2.03 13.29
C GLU A 59 1.98 -2.20 12.54
N ALA A 60 1.98 -2.06 11.22
CA ALA A 60 3.16 -2.14 10.39
C ALA A 60 4.19 -1.05 10.74
N VAL A 61 3.76 0.22 10.83
CA VAL A 61 4.64 1.33 11.22
C VAL A 61 5.23 1.10 12.60
N ASN A 62 4.41 0.70 13.59
CA ASN A 62 4.89 0.42 14.94
C ASN A 62 5.86 -0.76 14.99
N THR A 63 5.60 -1.81 14.22
CA THR A 63 6.46 -3.00 14.16
C THR A 63 7.84 -2.62 13.66
N VAL A 64 7.91 -1.94 12.51
CA VAL A 64 9.20 -1.54 11.90
C VAL A 64 9.94 -0.52 12.75
N ALA A 65 9.23 0.42 13.38
CA ALA A 65 9.84 1.37 14.30
C ALA A 65 10.49 0.67 15.51
N ARG A 66 9.84 -0.37 16.05
CA ARG A 66 10.33 -1.10 17.22
C ARG A 66 11.42 -2.12 16.90
N SER A 67 11.34 -2.80 15.74
CA SER A 67 12.30 -3.85 15.39
C SER A 67 13.52 -3.31 14.66
N GLU A 68 13.34 -2.34 13.75
CA GLU A 68 14.41 -1.83 12.88
C GLU A 68 14.88 -0.41 13.25
N GLY A 69 14.18 0.28 14.16
CA GLY A 69 14.47 1.68 14.48
C GLY A 69 14.13 2.65 13.33
N ILE A 70 13.31 2.23 12.37
CA ILE A 70 12.92 3.03 11.20
C ILE A 70 11.47 3.48 11.34
N LEU A 71 11.25 4.80 11.38
CA LEU A 71 9.91 5.36 11.37
C LEU A 71 9.40 5.54 9.93
N LEU A 72 8.63 4.57 9.45
CA LEU A 72 7.99 4.61 8.14
C LEU A 72 6.92 5.72 8.05
N SER A 73 6.69 6.22 6.84
CA SER A 73 5.43 6.90 6.52
C SER A 73 4.25 5.91 6.56
N PRO A 74 3.01 6.37 6.72
CA PRO A 74 1.84 5.51 6.58
C PRO A 74 1.81 4.76 5.24
N GLU A 75 2.27 5.37 4.14
CA GLU A 75 2.40 4.74 2.82
C GLU A 75 3.46 3.63 2.81
N GLY A 76 4.59 3.83 3.51
CA GLY A 76 5.54 2.76 3.78
C GLY A 76 4.94 1.65 4.63
N GLY A 77 4.09 2.01 5.59
CA GLY A 77 3.29 1.08 6.40
C GLY A 77 2.35 0.24 5.56
N VAL A 78 1.67 0.82 4.56
CA VAL A 78 0.83 0.09 3.59
C VAL A 78 1.64 -0.98 2.88
N ALA A 79 2.82 -0.64 2.37
CA ALA A 79 3.68 -1.58 1.66
C ALA A 79 4.19 -2.71 2.57
N PHE A 80 4.55 -2.40 3.81
CA PHE A 80 4.99 -3.41 4.78
C PHE A 80 3.85 -4.32 5.26
N ALA A 81 2.65 -3.77 5.48
CA ALA A 81 1.46 -4.56 5.78
C ALA A 81 1.11 -5.51 4.62
N ALA A 82 1.20 -5.04 3.37
CA ALA A 82 0.99 -5.87 2.20
C ALA A 82 2.02 -7.01 2.09
N LEU A 83 3.28 -6.77 2.46
CA LEU A 83 4.31 -7.82 2.52
C LEU A 83 3.90 -8.97 3.44
N LYS A 84 3.30 -8.66 4.61
CA LYS A 84 2.83 -9.69 5.54
C LYS A 84 1.74 -10.55 4.90
N ILE A 85 0.71 -9.93 4.32
CA ILE A 85 -0.38 -10.63 3.63
C ILE A 85 0.15 -11.51 2.50
N LEU A 86 0.99 -10.95 1.63
CA LEU A 86 1.58 -11.67 0.49
C LEU A 86 2.46 -12.84 0.92
N THR A 87 3.10 -12.74 2.08
CA THR A 87 3.90 -13.84 2.65
C THR A 87 3.00 -14.94 3.22
N GLU A 88 1.93 -14.56 3.94
CA GLU A 88 0.96 -15.49 4.52
C GLU A 88 0.18 -16.28 3.45
N GLU A 89 -0.11 -15.64 2.31
CA GLU A 89 -0.72 -16.28 1.15
C GLU A 89 0.27 -17.11 0.32
N GLY A 90 1.57 -17.07 0.65
CA GLY A 90 2.63 -17.77 -0.08
C GLY A 90 2.97 -17.18 -1.44
N TRP A 91 2.50 -15.97 -1.76
CA TRP A 91 2.86 -15.26 -2.99
C TRP A 91 4.32 -14.82 -2.97
N ILE A 92 4.78 -14.29 -1.82
CA ILE A 92 6.22 -14.12 -1.53
C ILE A 92 6.70 -15.32 -0.72
N ARG A 93 7.76 -15.96 -1.18
CA ARG A 93 8.33 -17.16 -0.53
C ARG A 93 9.52 -16.81 0.35
N ARG A 94 9.76 -17.67 1.34
CA ARG A 94 10.95 -17.59 2.20
C ARG A 94 12.22 -17.62 1.35
N GLY A 95 13.14 -16.70 1.61
CA GLY A 95 14.41 -16.57 0.90
C GLY A 95 14.38 -15.64 -0.31
N GLU A 96 13.21 -15.14 -0.70
CA GLU A 96 13.12 -14.09 -1.73
C GLU A 96 13.60 -12.74 -1.18
N ARG A 97 14.17 -11.92 -2.06
CA ARG A 97 14.59 -10.57 -1.72
C ARG A 97 13.49 -9.59 -2.10
N VAL A 98 12.96 -8.90 -1.11
CA VAL A 98 11.92 -7.89 -1.27
C VAL A 98 12.50 -6.50 -1.03
N VAL A 99 12.10 -5.52 -1.84
CA VAL A 99 12.41 -4.11 -1.63
C VAL A 99 11.10 -3.37 -1.37
N ILE A 100 11.03 -2.66 -0.24
CA ILE A 100 9.91 -1.77 0.10
C ILE A 100 10.33 -0.34 -0.21
N ILE A 101 9.52 0.37 -1.00
CA ILE A 101 9.75 1.77 -1.33
C ILE A 101 8.97 2.64 -0.35
N ASN A 102 9.64 3.15 0.69
CA ASN A 102 9.08 4.15 1.60
C ASN A 102 9.25 5.54 1.00
N THR A 103 8.17 6.12 0.47
CA THR A 103 8.21 7.33 -0.36
C THR A 103 8.31 8.64 0.45
N ALA A 104 7.98 8.62 1.73
CA ALA A 104 8.01 9.80 2.60
C ALA A 104 8.64 9.51 3.97
N SER A 105 9.12 10.55 4.65
CA SER A 105 9.60 10.43 6.03
C SER A 105 8.43 10.32 7.00
N GLY A 106 8.46 9.34 7.91
CA GLY A 106 7.46 9.21 8.97
C GLY A 106 7.35 10.44 9.87
N MET A 107 8.42 11.24 10.01
CA MET A 107 8.41 12.48 10.80
C MET A 107 7.48 13.56 10.21
N LEU A 108 7.29 13.58 8.89
CA LEU A 108 6.40 14.54 8.24
C LEU A 108 4.93 14.18 8.44
N CYS A 109 4.62 12.89 8.51
CA CYS A 109 3.26 12.37 8.65
C CYS A 109 2.77 12.34 10.11
N HIS A 110 3.69 12.31 11.09
CA HIS A 110 3.35 12.28 12.53
C HIS A 110 3.40 13.67 13.20
N ARG A 111 3.29 14.76 12.42
CA ARG A 111 3.19 16.12 12.99
C ARG A 111 1.80 16.35 13.61
N GLY A 112 1.55 15.80 14.79
CA GLY A 112 0.42 16.21 15.64
C GLY A 112 -0.39 15.09 16.28
N GLU A 113 0.24 14.28 17.13
CA GLU A 113 -0.41 13.81 18.37
C GLU A 113 0.32 14.53 19.52
N ARG A 114 -0.10 15.77 19.80
CA ARG A 114 0.17 16.49 21.04
C ARG A 114 -1.15 17.02 21.56
#